data_AF-A0A2I0BHF8-F1
#
_entry.id   AF-A0A2I0BHF8-F1
#
_cell.length_a   1.000
_cell.length_b   1.000
_cell.length_c   1.000
_cell.angle_alpha   90.00
_cell.angle_beta   90.00
_cell.angle_gamma   90.00
#
_symmetry.space_group_name_H-M   'P 1'
#
loop_
_entity.id
_entity.type
_entity.pdbx_description
1 polymer ?
#
loop_
_entity_poly.entity_id
_entity_poly.type
_entity_poly.pdbx_seq_one_letter_code
_entity_poly.pdbx_strand_id
1 'polypeptide(L)'
;MAVSSLRLPISPCLFANTCSLRSYRFRPLLHGIPRTPRYFCSFCPSTFPDTAKWRWESCRKKKVILRVGYVGTGYKGLQMQRFDSIPTIEAELESAIFKAGGIRDSNYGDLQKIGWARSSRTDKGVRLNFFNVLIYLFFDSSTNFVTV
;
A
#
# COMPACT_ATOMS: atom_id res chain seq x y z
N MET A 1 26.26 -6.17 -55.48
CA MET A 1 26.01 -7.50 -54.90
C MET A 1 24.53 -7.58 -54.53
N ALA A 2 23.78 -8.44 -55.22
CA ALA A 2 22.42 -8.90 -54.89
C ALA A 2 22.46 -9.70 -53.54
N VAL A 3 21.40 -10.10 -52.83
CA VAL A 3 20.02 -10.49 -53.16
C VAL A 3 19.19 -10.49 -51.86
N SER A 4 17.86 -10.39 -52.03
CA SER A 4 16.76 -10.58 -51.09
C SER A 4 16.59 -12.03 -50.58
N SER A 5 16.01 -12.21 -49.37
CA SER A 5 15.01 -13.25 -48.95
C SER A 5 15.01 -13.37 -47.41
N LEU A 6 13.95 -13.00 -46.66
CA LEU A 6 12.62 -13.59 -46.41
C LEU A 6 12.56 -14.94 -45.66
N ARG A 7 11.76 -14.91 -44.57
CA ARG A 7 11.01 -15.97 -43.82
C ARG A 7 11.66 -16.50 -42.53
N LEU A 8 10.95 -16.83 -41.43
CA LEU A 8 9.62 -16.63 -40.83
C LEU A 8 9.73 -17.30 -39.42
N PRO A 9 9.02 -16.87 -38.35
CA PRO A 9 8.93 -17.65 -37.12
C PRO A 9 7.87 -18.78 -37.21
N ILE A 10 8.30 -19.99 -36.84
CA ILE A 10 7.53 -21.24 -36.63
C ILE A 10 7.44 -21.38 -35.09
N SER A 11 6.36 -21.64 -34.35
CA SER A 11 4.98 -22.06 -34.58
C SER A 11 4.14 -21.80 -33.31
N PRO A 12 2.80 -21.86 -33.40
CA PRO A 12 1.86 -21.79 -32.28
C PRO A 12 1.51 -23.20 -31.76
N CYS A 13 1.43 -23.38 -30.43
CA CYS A 13 0.83 -24.57 -29.82
C CYS A 13 -0.26 -24.17 -28.83
N LEU A 14 -1.49 -24.37 -29.28
CA LEU A 14 -2.74 -24.34 -28.54
C LEU A 14 -2.73 -25.46 -27.48
N PHE A 15 -3.07 -25.14 -26.23
CA PHE A 15 -3.59 -26.13 -25.30
C PHE A 15 -5.01 -25.72 -24.91
N ALA A 16 -5.96 -26.46 -25.49
CA ALA A 16 -7.34 -26.49 -25.07
C ALA A 16 -7.42 -27.18 -23.70
N ASN A 17 -8.02 -26.50 -22.73
CA ASN A 17 -8.60 -27.18 -21.57
C ASN A 17 -10.09 -27.36 -21.85
N THR A 18 -10.46 -28.57 -22.25
CA THR A 18 -11.80 -29.11 -22.11
C THR A 18 -12.02 -29.60 -20.67
N CYS A 19 -13.28 -29.91 -20.34
CA CYS A 19 -13.77 -30.61 -19.14
C CYS A 19 -14.01 -29.67 -17.93
N SER A 20 -15.20 -29.44 -17.39
CA SER A 20 -16.33 -30.35 -17.21
C SER A 20 -17.63 -29.53 -17.03
N LEU A 21 -18.58 -29.69 -17.97
CA LEU A 21 -19.96 -29.28 -17.79
C LEU A 21 -20.62 -30.29 -16.85
N ARG A 22 -20.92 -29.84 -15.62
CA ARG A 22 -21.63 -30.62 -14.62
C ARG A 22 -23.11 -30.66 -14.96
N SER A 23 -23.58 -31.79 -15.48
CA SER A 23 -24.98 -32.09 -15.72
C SER A 23 -25.83 -31.86 -14.47
N TYR A 24 -26.80 -30.96 -14.57
CA TYR A 24 -27.89 -30.83 -13.61
C TYR A 24 -28.87 -32.00 -13.81
N ARG A 25 -28.97 -32.87 -12.79
CA ARG A 25 -29.97 -33.93 -12.75
C ARG A 25 -31.11 -33.49 -11.83
N PHE A 26 -32.26 -33.17 -12.42
CA PHE A 26 -33.54 -33.00 -11.73
C PHE A 26 -33.97 -34.33 -11.09
N ARG A 27 -34.45 -34.29 -9.84
CA ARG A 27 -35.37 -35.30 -9.28
C ARG A 27 -36.46 -34.61 -8.44
N PRO A 28 -37.72 -35.07 -8.49
CA PRO A 28 -38.87 -34.37 -7.94
C PRO A 28 -39.24 -34.83 -6.51
N LEU A 29 -40.16 -34.04 -5.95
CA LEU A 29 -40.72 -33.98 -4.60
C LEU A 29 -41.48 -35.25 -4.15
N LEU A 30 -41.51 -35.53 -2.84
CA LEU A 30 -42.68 -35.32 -1.95
C LEU A 30 -42.60 -36.10 -0.61
N HIS A 31 -43.20 -35.48 0.42
CA HIS A 31 -43.83 -36.03 1.66
C HIS A 31 -43.16 -35.75 3.02
N GLY A 32 -43.89 -35.02 3.88
CA GLY A 32 -43.95 -35.26 5.34
C GLY A 32 -43.48 -34.14 6.27
N ILE A 33 -44.41 -33.35 6.82
CA ILE A 33 -44.21 -32.44 7.99
C ILE A 33 -44.49 -33.25 9.28
N PRO A 34 -43.86 -32.97 10.45
CA PRO A 34 -44.56 -32.14 11.45
C PRO A 34 -43.68 -31.13 12.21
N ARG A 35 -44.38 -30.16 12.79
CA ARG A 35 -43.94 -28.97 13.54
C ARG A 35 -43.32 -29.31 14.89
N THR A 36 -42.25 -28.59 15.27
CA THR A 36 -41.93 -28.29 16.68
C THR A 36 -41.35 -26.88 16.80
N PRO A 37 -41.86 -26.01 17.70
CA PRO A 37 -41.25 -24.74 18.01
C PRO A 37 -40.31 -24.93 19.20
N ARG A 38 -39.00 -24.76 19.02
CA ARG A 38 -38.09 -24.49 20.13
C ARG A 38 -37.03 -23.49 19.71
N TYR A 39 -37.28 -22.27 20.18
CA TYR A 39 -36.31 -21.31 20.67
C TYR A 39 -34.92 -21.91 20.88
N PHE A 40 -33.95 -21.49 20.07
CA PHE A 40 -32.61 -21.20 20.56
C PHE A 40 -31.98 -20.16 19.64
N CYS A 41 -32.27 -18.90 19.94
CA CYS A 41 -31.58 -17.74 19.41
C CYS A 41 -30.22 -17.69 20.15
N SER A 42 -29.16 -18.31 19.62
CA SER A 42 -27.83 -18.12 20.18
C SER A 42 -26.68 -18.36 19.19
N PHE A 43 -26.86 -17.93 17.95
CA PHE A 43 -25.72 -17.64 17.09
C PHE A 43 -25.92 -16.24 16.54
N CYS A 44 -25.52 -15.25 17.34
CA CYS A 44 -25.01 -14.02 16.79
C CYS A 44 -23.53 -14.27 16.51
N PRO A 45 -23.10 -14.65 15.30
CA PRO A 45 -21.80 -14.19 14.87
C PRO A 45 -21.96 -12.68 14.80
N SER A 46 -21.49 -11.98 15.83
CA SER A 46 -21.26 -10.54 15.77
C SER A 46 -20.09 -10.30 14.81
N THR A 47 -20.26 -10.69 13.55
CA THR A 47 -19.53 -10.12 12.44
C THR A 47 -20.17 -8.76 12.25
N PHE A 48 -19.82 -7.84 13.13
CA PHE A 48 -19.91 -6.43 12.77
C PHE A 48 -19.18 -6.33 11.42
N PRO A 49 -19.85 -5.94 10.32
CA PRO A 49 -19.12 -5.54 9.15
C PRO A 49 -18.30 -4.37 9.63
N ASP A 50 -17.02 -4.63 9.91
CA ASP A 50 -16.02 -3.64 10.24
C ASP A 50 -16.28 -2.51 9.26
N THR A 51 -16.72 -1.37 9.81
CA THR A 51 -17.04 -0.16 9.05
C THR A 51 -16.02 -0.07 7.94
N ALA A 52 -16.47 -0.08 6.69
CA ALA A 52 -15.62 -0.01 5.51
C ALA A 52 -14.77 1.26 5.63
N LYS A 53 -13.66 1.11 6.34
CA LYS A 53 -12.65 2.11 6.56
C LYS A 53 -12.06 2.21 5.18
N TRP A 54 -12.28 3.34 4.52
CA TRP A 54 -11.61 3.72 3.28
C TRP A 54 -10.10 3.68 3.52
N ARG A 55 -9.54 2.46 3.51
CA ARG A 55 -8.15 2.20 3.76
C ARG A 55 -7.49 2.47 2.44
N TRP A 56 -6.83 3.61 2.39
CA TRP A 56 -6.07 4.12 1.27
C TRP A 56 -5.43 2.99 0.45
N GLU A 57 -5.92 2.76 -0.78
CA GLU A 57 -5.38 1.74 -1.68
C GLU A 57 -4.30 2.37 -2.55
N SER A 58 -3.07 2.29 -2.07
CA SER A 58 -1.94 2.92 -2.72
C SER A 58 -1.58 2.17 -4.02
N CYS A 59 -2.00 2.67 -5.18
CA CYS A 59 -1.87 1.94 -6.44
C CYS A 59 -0.46 1.99 -7.07
N ARG A 60 0.30 3.10 -6.89
CA ARG A 60 1.60 3.27 -7.59
C ARG A 60 2.67 3.94 -6.73
N LYS A 61 3.83 3.28 -6.62
CA LYS A 61 5.05 3.83 -5.99
C LYS A 61 5.74 4.78 -6.97
N LYS A 62 5.93 6.05 -6.59
CA LYS A 62 6.65 7.06 -7.38
C LYS A 62 7.78 7.66 -6.56
N LYS A 63 8.88 7.98 -7.23
CA LYS A 63 10.03 8.70 -6.63
C LYS A 63 9.74 10.19 -6.64
N VAL A 64 9.80 10.84 -5.47
CA VAL A 64 9.46 12.25 -5.30
C VAL A 64 10.56 12.96 -4.53
N ILE A 65 10.72 14.26 -4.79
CA ILE A 65 11.57 15.16 -4.02
C ILE A 65 10.65 16.10 -3.23
N LEU A 66 10.80 16.10 -1.91
CA LEU A 66 10.12 17.01 -1.01
C LEU A 66 11.09 18.14 -0.65
N ARG A 67 10.61 19.38 -0.73
CA ARG A 67 11.33 20.56 -0.27
C ARG A 67 10.71 21.00 1.06
N VAL A 68 11.48 20.89 2.14
CA VAL A 68 10.98 21.09 3.50
C VAL A 68 11.80 22.17 4.20
N GLY A 69 11.15 23.01 5.01
CA GLY A 69 11.80 23.96 5.92
C GLY A 69 11.43 23.65 7.36
N TYR A 70 12.32 23.91 8.31
CA TYR A 70 12.05 23.63 9.73
C TYR A 70 12.85 24.52 10.69
N VAL A 71 12.33 24.62 11.91
CA VAL A 71 13.00 25.24 13.07
C VAL A 71 13.52 24.13 13.98
N GLY A 72 14.83 23.96 14.11
CA GLY A 72 15.42 22.85 14.87
C GLY A 72 15.39 22.98 16.39
N THR A 73 14.71 23.98 16.95
CA THR A 73 14.55 24.12 18.41
C THR A 73 13.80 22.91 18.96
N GLY A 74 14.38 22.22 19.95
CA GLY A 74 13.78 21.01 20.53
C GLY A 74 14.09 19.71 19.79
N TYR A 75 14.76 19.77 18.63
CA TYR A 75 15.14 18.60 17.84
C TYR A 75 16.63 18.31 17.92
N LYS A 76 16.99 17.02 17.90
CA LYS A 76 18.39 16.56 17.85
C LYS A 76 18.95 16.53 16.42
N GLY A 77 18.62 17.56 15.65
CA GLY A 77 19.01 17.69 14.24
C GLY A 77 18.11 16.92 13.28
N LEU A 78 18.57 16.79 12.04
CA LEU A 78 17.79 16.17 10.96
C LEU A 78 17.76 14.65 11.09
N GLN A 79 18.93 14.02 11.29
CA GLN A 79 19.10 12.58 11.13
C GLN A 79 18.47 11.79 12.27
N MET A 80 17.67 10.77 11.95
CA MET A 80 17.11 9.87 12.94
C MET A 80 18.18 9.06 13.69
N GLN A 81 18.16 9.13 15.02
CA GLN A 81 19.02 8.36 15.91
C GLN A 81 18.14 7.38 16.70
N ARG A 82 18.46 6.08 16.63
CA ARG A 82 17.62 5.00 17.20
C ARG A 82 17.64 4.90 18.72
N PHE A 83 18.65 5.51 19.36
CA PHE A 83 18.92 5.34 20.79
C PHE A 83 18.57 6.58 21.63
N ASP A 84 18.05 7.63 20.99
CA ASP A 84 17.73 8.88 21.66
C ASP A 84 16.23 9.03 21.87
N SER A 85 15.84 9.54 23.04
CA SER A 85 14.45 9.85 23.38
C SER A 85 13.96 11.18 22.77
N ILE A 86 14.87 11.98 22.21
CA ILE A 86 14.56 13.29 21.64
C ILE A 86 14.19 13.10 20.16
N PRO A 87 13.04 13.64 19.70
CA PRO A 87 12.63 13.51 18.30
C PRO A 87 13.61 14.20 17.37
N THR A 88 13.72 13.66 16.16
CA THR A 88 14.47 14.24 15.05
C THR A 88 13.51 14.62 13.94
N ILE A 89 13.95 15.51 13.05
CA ILE A 89 13.09 16.01 11.97
C ILE A 89 12.67 14.89 11.02
N GLU A 90 13.55 13.91 10.74
CA GLU A 90 13.21 12.75 9.91
C GLU A 90 12.12 11.88 10.52
N ALA A 91 12.14 11.65 11.85
CA ALA A 91 11.15 10.82 12.52
C ALA A 91 9.75 11.45 12.44
N GLU A 92 9.67 12.77 12.66
CA GLU A 92 8.41 13.51 12.50
C GLU A 92 7.92 13.51 11.06
N LEU A 93 8.83 13.70 10.10
CA LEU A 93 8.49 13.71 8.67
C LEU A 93 7.99 12.34 8.21
N GLU A 94 8.63 11.25 8.66
CA GLU A 94 8.16 9.88 8.40
C GLU A 94 6.75 9.66 8.98
N SER A 95 6.53 10.06 10.24
CA SER A 95 5.21 9.94 10.89
C SER A 95 4.13 10.76 10.18
N ALA A 96 4.45 11.98 9.74
CA ALA A 96 3.53 12.84 9.02
C ALA A 96 3.13 12.25 7.66
N ILE A 97 4.11 11.78 6.87
CA ILE A 97 3.87 11.14 5.58
C ILE A 97 3.08 9.83 5.74
N PHE A 98 3.36 9.07 6.80
CA PHE A 98 2.62 7.87 7.13
C PHE A 98 1.16 8.16 7.45
N LYS A 99 0.89 9.17 8.29
CA LYS A 99 -0.48 9.63 8.61
C LYS A 99 -1.23 10.15 7.38
N ALA A 100 -0.50 10.75 6.43
CA ALA A 100 -1.05 11.19 5.15
C ALA A 100 -1.34 10.04 4.16
N GLY A 101 -0.94 8.79 4.48
CA GLY A 101 -1.15 7.62 3.61
C GLY A 101 -0.09 7.44 2.51
N GLY A 102 1.00 8.21 2.54
CA GLY A 102 2.06 8.12 1.53
C GLY A 102 3.01 6.92 1.70
N ILE A 103 3.01 6.28 2.87
CA ILE A 103 3.84 5.11 3.22
C ILE A 103 2.91 3.97 3.66
N ARG A 104 3.22 2.75 3.19
CA ARG A 104 2.52 1.53 3.60
C ARG A 104 2.95 1.09 5.01
N ASP A 105 2.00 0.56 5.79
CA ASP A 105 2.22 0.03 7.15
C ASP A 105 3.44 -0.91 7.26
N SER A 106 3.68 -1.77 6.25
CA SER A 106 4.81 -2.73 6.24
C SER A 106 6.20 -2.08 6.10
N ASN A 107 6.23 -0.82 5.66
CA ASN A 107 7.47 -0.09 5.38
C ASN A 107 7.76 0.99 6.42
N TYR A 108 6.78 1.32 7.26
CA TYR A 108 6.91 2.31 8.31
C TYR A 108 7.99 1.90 9.33
N GLY A 109 8.86 2.84 9.71
CA GLY A 109 9.99 2.64 10.63
C GLY A 109 11.31 2.25 9.94
N ASP A 110 11.27 1.89 8.65
CA ASP A 110 12.43 1.48 7.87
C ASP A 110 12.70 2.45 6.70
N LEU A 111 13.47 3.51 6.97
CA LEU A 111 13.82 4.54 5.97
C LEU A 111 14.50 3.97 4.71
N GLN A 112 15.17 2.82 4.82
CA GLN A 112 15.79 2.15 3.67
C GLN A 112 14.74 1.57 2.70
N LYS A 113 13.62 1.03 3.20
CA LYS A 113 12.55 0.43 2.36
C LYS A 113 11.82 1.47 1.51
N ILE A 114 11.73 2.70 2.03
CA ILE A 114 11.13 3.86 1.36
C ILE A 114 12.14 4.65 0.52
N GLY A 115 13.40 4.21 0.45
CA GLY A 115 14.47 4.83 -0.35
C GLY A 115 14.76 6.27 0.04
N TRP A 116 14.76 6.53 1.35
CA TRP A 116 14.99 7.85 1.91
C TRP A 116 16.42 8.34 1.64
N ALA A 117 16.54 9.51 1.01
CA ALA A 117 17.81 10.17 0.77
C ALA A 117 17.73 11.66 1.12
N ARG A 118 18.78 12.17 1.74
CA ARG A 118 18.87 13.56 2.21
C ARG A 118 19.85 14.36 1.36
N SER A 119 19.59 15.66 1.21
CA SER A 119 20.57 16.58 0.61
C SER A 119 21.60 17.10 1.61
N SER A 120 21.34 17.06 2.92
CA SER A 120 22.23 17.63 3.94
C SER A 120 22.15 16.89 5.28
N ARG A 121 23.08 17.19 6.18
CA ARG A 121 23.09 16.80 7.60
C ARG A 121 23.07 18.08 8.43
N THR A 122 22.39 18.07 9.57
CA THR A 122 22.35 19.21 10.48
C THR A 122 22.53 18.77 11.92
N ASP A 123 23.19 19.64 12.68
CA ASP A 123 23.38 19.47 14.11
C ASP A 123 22.13 19.85 14.90
N LYS A 124 22.17 19.57 16.20
CA LYS A 124 21.12 19.93 17.16
C LYS A 124 20.86 21.45 17.14
N GLY A 125 19.58 21.85 17.10
CA GLY A 125 19.18 23.26 17.21
C GLY A 125 19.31 24.10 15.94
N VAL A 126 19.75 23.53 14.82
CA VAL A 126 19.91 24.26 13.55
C VAL A 126 18.55 24.60 12.94
N ARG A 127 18.40 25.86 12.49
CA ARG A 127 17.25 26.30 11.67
C ARG A 127 17.60 26.20 10.20
N LEU A 128 16.67 25.74 9.38
CA LEU A 128 16.90 25.57 7.96
C LEU A 128 15.71 26.05 7.13
N ASN A 129 15.98 26.96 6.20
CA ASN A 129 14.94 27.51 5.32
C ASN A 129 14.38 26.42 4.40
N PHE A 130 15.28 25.71 3.69
CA PHE A 130 14.88 24.65 2.76
C PHE A 130 15.97 23.57 2.65
N PHE A 131 15.57 22.31 2.71
CA PHE A 131 16.34 21.16 2.26
C PHE A 131 15.51 20.26 1.36
N ASN A 132 16.18 19.36 0.64
CA ASN A 132 15.55 18.38 -0.21
C ASN A 132 15.64 16.99 0.42
N VAL A 133 14.53 16.28 0.43
CA VAL A 133 14.44 14.86 0.76
C VAL A 133 13.91 14.14 -0.45
N LEU A 134 14.59 13.07 -0.84
CA LEU A 134 14.13 12.16 -1.86
C LEU A 134 13.56 10.92 -1.19
N ILE A 135 12.38 10.50 -1.61
CA ILE A 135 11.67 9.35 -1.04
C ILE A 135 10.77 8.73 -2.10
N TYR A 136 10.47 7.45 -1.95
CA TYR A 136 9.38 6.82 -2.69
C TYR A 136 8.08 6.89 -1.90
N LEU A 137 7.09 7.56 -2.48
CA LEU A 137 5.73 7.61 -1.95
C LEU A 137 4.79 6.74 -2.78
N PHE A 138 3.74 6.25 -2.15
CA PHE A 138 2.63 5.68 -2.88
C PHE A 138 1.56 6.73 -3.14
N PHE A 139 1.04 6.72 -4.37
CA PHE A 139 -0.03 7.60 -4.82
C PHE A 139 -1.26 6.79 -5.18
N ASP A 140 -2.43 7.36 -4.89
CA ASP A 140 -3.71 6.87 -5.36
C ASP A 140 -3.90 7.24 -6.84
N SER A 141 -4.75 6.48 -7.52
CA SER A 141 -5.07 6.68 -8.94
C SER A 141 -5.79 8.01 -9.21
N SER A 142 -6.45 8.61 -8.20
CA SER A 142 -7.20 9.86 -8.36
C SER A 142 -6.37 11.13 -8.06
N THR A 143 -5.34 11.04 -7.21
CA THR A 143 -4.55 12.20 -6.77
C THR A 143 -3.12 12.15 -7.30
N ASN A 144 -2.79 13.05 -8.23
CA ASN A 144 -1.39 13.34 -8.58
C ASN A 144 -0.69 14.25 -7.56
N PHE A 145 -1.39 14.68 -6.52
CA PHE A 145 -0.89 15.57 -5.48
C PHE A 145 -1.11 14.93 -4.11
N VAL A 146 -0.05 14.83 -3.32
CA VAL A 146 -0.20 14.63 -1.87
C VAL A 146 -0.54 15.99 -1.30
N THR A 147 -1.77 16.18 -0.82
CA THR A 147 -2.10 17.31 0.05
C THR A 147 -1.43 17.05 1.38
N VAL A 148 -0.29 17.71 1.63
CA VAL A 148 0.41 17.76 2.92
C VAL A 148 -0.05 18.98 3.68
#